data_AF-A0A916HFJ1-F1
#
_entry.id   AF-A0A916HFJ1-F1
#
_cell.length_a   1.000
_cell.length_b   1.000
_cell.length_c   1.000
_cell.angle_alpha   90.00
_cell.angle_beta   90.00
_cell.angle_gamma   90.00
#
_symmetry.space_group_name_H-M   'P 1'
#
loop_
_entity.id
_entity.type
_entity.pdbx_description
1 polymer ?
#
loop_
_entity_poly.entity_id
_entity_poly.type
_entity_poly.pdbx_seq_one_letter_code
_entity_poly.pdbx_strand_id
1 'polypeptide(L)'
;MGGIKDMPGLPDALFVIDVGYHKIAVTEANKLGIPVIGVVDTNHTPDGVDYVIPGNDDSSRAIRLYARGVADSILEGRSQSINEVVQAVAGDDEFVEIEEEAAE
;
A
#
# COMPACT_ATOMS: atom_id res chain seq x y z
N MET A 1 -6.16 -2.74 22.37
CA MET A 1 -6.46 -3.05 20.95
C MET A 1 -7.17 -1.85 20.34
N GLY A 2 -6.42 -0.81 19.95
CA GLY A 2 -6.99 0.38 19.31
C GLY A 2 -7.02 0.22 17.79
N GLY A 3 -5.86 0.02 17.17
CA GLY A 3 -5.72 0.03 15.70
C GLY A 3 -6.53 -1.03 14.94
N ILE A 4 -6.75 -2.23 15.51
CA ILE A 4 -7.56 -3.29 14.87
C ILE A 4 -9.07 -3.15 15.14
N LYS A 5 -9.47 -2.32 16.10
CA LYS A 5 -10.89 -2.16 16.48
C LYS A 5 -11.69 -1.52 15.35
N ASP A 6 -11.05 -0.59 14.65
CA ASP A 6 -11.66 0.18 13.57
C ASP A 6 -11.39 -0.45 12.19
N MET A 7 -10.83 -1.68 12.14
CA MET A 7 -10.62 -2.40 10.88
C MET A 7 -11.90 -3.13 10.45
N PRO A 8 -12.44 -2.86 9.25
CA PRO A 8 -13.68 -3.48 8.77
C PRO A 8 -13.49 -4.92 8.28
N GLY A 9 -12.25 -5.38 8.11
CA GLY A 9 -11.92 -6.70 7.57
C GLY A 9 -10.43 -7.00 7.64
N LEU A 10 -10.00 -8.03 6.90
CA LEU A 10 -8.59 -8.35 6.75
C LEU A 10 -7.87 -7.26 5.93
N PRO A 11 -6.61 -6.95 6.23
CA PRO A 11 -5.86 -5.97 5.46
C PRO A 11 -5.41 -6.55 4.11
N ASP A 12 -5.37 -5.70 3.08
CA ASP A 12 -4.88 -6.06 1.74
C ASP A 12 -3.35 -6.12 1.65
N ALA A 13 -2.65 -5.52 2.62
CA ALA A 13 -1.19 -5.59 2.75
C ALA A 13 -0.78 -5.34 4.20
N LEU A 14 0.34 -5.92 4.63
CA LEU A 14 0.89 -5.76 5.97
C LEU A 14 2.27 -5.11 5.90
N PHE A 15 2.46 -4.00 6.64
CA PHE A 15 3.77 -3.41 6.85
C PHE A 15 4.32 -3.79 8.24
N VAL A 16 5.52 -4.38 8.27
CA VAL A 16 6.16 -4.88 9.50
C VAL A 16 7.55 -4.25 9.66
N ILE A 17 7.83 -3.77 10.86
CA ILE A 17 9.17 -3.36 11.28
C ILE A 17 9.71 -4.45 12.20
N ASP A 18 10.96 -4.87 11.97
CA ASP A 18 11.58 -6.00 12.65
C ASP A 18 10.81 -7.31 12.40
N VAL A 19 11.06 -7.89 11.21
CA VAL A 19 10.47 -9.18 10.81
C VAL A 19 10.98 -10.35 11.66
N GLY A 20 12.15 -10.21 12.27
CA GLY A 20 12.77 -11.23 13.11
C GLY A 20 12.08 -11.39 14.45
N TYR A 21 11.63 -10.28 15.04
CA TYR A 21 10.84 -10.27 16.26
C TYR A 21 9.37 -10.61 15.99
N HIS A 22 8.79 -10.13 14.88
CA HIS A 22 7.36 -10.30 14.55
C HIS A 22 7.06 -11.50 13.62
N LYS A 23 7.77 -12.62 13.81
CA LYS A 23 7.62 -13.83 12.97
C LYS A 23 6.20 -14.40 12.91
N ILE A 24 5.43 -14.28 14.00
CA ILE A 24 4.05 -14.75 14.04
C ILE A 24 3.18 -13.93 13.09
N ALA A 25 3.34 -12.60 13.06
CA ALA A 25 2.57 -11.73 12.18
C ALA A 25 2.88 -12.03 10.70
N VAL A 26 4.15 -12.23 10.36
CA VAL A 26 4.58 -12.63 9.01
C VAL A 26 3.98 -14.01 8.64
N THR A 27 4.03 -14.97 9.55
CA THR A 27 3.49 -16.32 9.32
C THR A 27 1.97 -16.30 9.12
N GLU A 28 1.24 -15.52 9.90
CA GLU A 28 -0.21 -15.39 9.79
C GLU A 28 -0.62 -14.66 8.51
N ALA A 29 0.08 -13.57 8.15
CA ALA A 29 -0.11 -12.87 6.89
C ALA A 29 0.09 -13.81 5.69
N ASN A 30 1.17 -14.58 5.69
CA ASN A 30 1.46 -15.55 4.63
C ASN A 30 0.39 -16.65 4.52
N LYS A 31 -0.16 -17.12 5.65
CA LYS A 31 -1.27 -18.08 5.64
C LYS A 31 -2.57 -17.51 5.07
N LEU A 32 -2.80 -16.22 5.30
CA LEU A 32 -3.97 -15.50 4.80
C LEU A 32 -3.79 -14.96 3.38
N GLY A 33 -2.59 -15.13 2.78
CA GLY A 33 -2.26 -14.59 1.47
C GLY A 33 -2.11 -13.07 1.44
N ILE A 34 -1.85 -12.45 2.59
CA ILE A 34 -1.66 -11.01 2.72
C ILE A 34 -0.20 -10.69 2.40
N PRO A 35 0.08 -9.83 1.40
CA PRO A 35 1.45 -9.47 1.04
C PRO A 35 2.14 -8.69 2.17
N VAL A 36 3.38 -9.04 2.45
CA VAL A 36 4.18 -8.50 3.56
C VAL A 36 5.29 -7.59 3.03
N ILE A 37 5.26 -6.34 3.50
CA ILE A 37 6.32 -5.35 3.32
C ILE A 37 7.09 -5.25 4.65
N GLY A 38 8.38 -5.59 4.64
CA GLY A 38 9.14 -5.78 5.88
C GLY A 38 10.47 -5.05 5.91
N VAL A 39 10.78 -4.38 7.03
CA VAL A 39 12.14 -3.88 7.30
C VAL A 39 12.98 -5.03 7.85
N VAL A 40 14.10 -5.31 7.18
CA VAL A 40 15.00 -6.44 7.51
C VAL A 40 16.39 -5.90 7.84
N ASP A 41 16.85 -6.17 9.06
CA ASP A 41 18.22 -5.91 9.50
C ASP A 41 19.15 -7.11 9.25
N THR A 42 20.45 -6.88 9.38
CA THR A 42 21.55 -7.82 9.12
C THR A 42 21.49 -9.13 9.90
N ASN A 43 20.78 -9.17 11.04
CA ASN A 43 20.62 -10.35 11.88
C ASN A 43 19.33 -11.15 11.59
N HIS A 44 18.53 -10.74 10.60
CA HIS A 44 17.22 -11.32 10.30
C HIS A 44 17.13 -11.85 8.86
N THR A 45 16.32 -12.90 8.67
CA THR A 45 16.06 -13.48 7.35
C THR A 45 14.88 -12.78 6.67
N PRO A 46 14.94 -12.49 5.37
CA PRO A 46 13.80 -11.96 4.61
C PRO A 46 12.75 -13.03 4.25
N ASP A 47 12.88 -14.26 4.75
CA ASP A 47 11.95 -15.34 4.42
C ASP A 47 10.49 -15.00 4.77
N GLY A 48 9.61 -15.15 3.78
CA GLY A 48 8.19 -14.85 3.93
C GLY A 48 7.85 -13.36 3.88
N VAL A 49 8.78 -12.50 3.45
CA VAL A 49 8.55 -11.10 3.14
C VAL A 49 8.55 -10.92 1.63
N ASP A 50 7.47 -10.37 1.07
CA ASP A 50 7.35 -10.14 -0.37
C ASP A 50 8.16 -8.91 -0.81
N TYR A 51 8.14 -7.86 -0.01
CA TYR A 51 8.85 -6.60 -0.27
C TYR A 51 9.80 -6.25 0.86
N VAL A 52 11.09 -6.47 0.62
CA VAL A 52 12.16 -6.30 1.61
C VAL A 52 12.70 -4.87 1.56
N ILE A 53 12.71 -4.21 2.72
CA ILE A 53 13.37 -2.92 2.93
C ILE A 53 14.60 -3.18 3.82
N PRO A 54 15.83 -3.18 3.27
CA PRO A 54 17.02 -3.35 4.07
C PRO A 54 17.23 -2.13 4.97
N GLY A 55 17.39 -2.33 6.27
CA GLY A 55 17.36 -1.21 7.20
C GLY A 55 17.63 -1.57 8.65
N ASN A 56 17.96 -0.56 9.45
CA ASN A 56 18.14 -0.70 10.90
C ASN A 56 16.78 -0.60 11.60
N ASP A 57 16.38 -1.64 12.32
CA ASP A 57 15.13 -1.72 13.08
C ASP A 57 15.27 -1.35 14.56
N ASP A 58 16.49 -1.31 15.13
CA ASP A 58 16.73 -1.00 16.55
C ASP A 58 16.58 0.48 16.91
N SER A 59 16.72 1.39 15.94
CA SER A 59 16.73 2.83 16.21
C SER A 59 15.35 3.45 16.13
N SER A 60 14.91 4.11 17.22
CA SER A 60 13.68 4.93 17.20
C SER A 60 13.64 5.97 16.07
N ARG A 61 14.79 6.49 15.65
CA ARG A 61 14.88 7.42 14.50
C ARG A 61 14.60 6.70 13.18
N ALA A 62 15.14 5.50 13.00
CA ALA A 62 14.93 4.70 11.80
C ALA A 62 13.49 4.21 11.72
N ILE A 63 12.93 3.66 12.81
CA ILE A 63 11.51 3.26 12.90
C ILE A 63 10.60 4.42 12.50
N ARG A 64 10.83 5.63 13.04
CA ARG A 64 10.03 6.82 12.69
C ARG A 64 10.19 7.23 11.23
N LEU A 65 11.39 7.08 10.67
CA LEU A 65 11.64 7.36 9.26
C LEU A 65 10.84 6.42 8.37
N TYR A 66 10.89 5.11 8.64
CA TYR A 66 10.13 4.12 7.87
C TYR A 66 8.62 4.32 8.01
N ALA A 67 8.12 4.47 9.25
CA ALA A 67 6.70 4.67 9.49
C ALA A 67 6.17 5.95 8.82
N ARG A 68 6.94 7.05 8.85
CA ARG A 68 6.58 8.29 8.15
C ARG A 68 6.61 8.10 6.64
N GLY A 69 7.69 7.54 6.09
CA GLY A 69 7.82 7.33 4.65
C GLY A 69 6.70 6.46 4.09
N VAL A 70 6.31 5.40 4.80
CA VAL A 70 5.18 4.54 4.43
C VAL A 70 3.86 5.30 4.54
N ALA A 71 3.64 6.06 5.62
CA ALA A 71 2.42 6.87 5.77
C ALA A 71 2.28 7.90 4.64
N ASP A 72 3.36 8.63 4.32
CA ASP A 72 3.37 9.63 3.26
C ASP A 72 3.10 8.97 1.89
N SER A 73 3.74 7.82 1.61
CA SER A 73 3.51 7.06 0.38
C SER A 73 2.07 6.58 0.22
N ILE A 74 1.42 6.14 1.31
CA ILE A 74 0.01 5.73 1.30
C ILE A 74 -0.90 6.93 1.03
N LEU A 75 -0.61 8.10 1.61
CA LEU A 75 -1.38 9.31 1.37
C LEU A 75 -1.24 9.81 -0.07
N GLU A 76 -0.02 9.80 -0.61
CA GLU A 76 0.25 10.14 -2.01
C GLU A 76 -0.45 9.19 -2.98
N GLY A 77 -0.32 7.87 -2.77
CA GLY A 77 -0.99 6.86 -3.59
C GLY A 77 -2.53 6.98 -3.54
N ARG A 78 -3.08 7.33 -2.38
CA ARG A 78 -4.52 7.61 -2.25
C ARG A 78 -4.93 8.85 -3.05
N SER A 79 -4.12 9.90 -3.05
CA SER A 79 -4.42 11.10 -3.85
C SER A 79 -4.31 10.83 -5.35
N GLN A 80 -3.32 10.05 -5.77
CA GLN A 80 -3.11 9.72 -7.19
C GLN A 80 -4.23 8.82 -7.73
N SER A 81 -4.62 7.78 -6.99
CA SER A 81 -5.71 6.89 -7.39
C SER A 81 -7.04 7.63 -7.57
N ILE A 82 -7.34 8.64 -6.75
CA ILE A 82 -8.53 9.49 -6.96
C ILE A 82 -8.41 10.29 -8.25
N ASN A 83 -7.25 10.90 -8.53
CA ASN A 83 -7.04 11.69 -9.73
C ASN A 83 -7.10 10.84 -11.01
N GLU A 84 -6.52 9.64 -10.99
CA GLU A 84 -6.58 8.69 -12.11
C GLU A 84 -8.02 8.26 -12.40
N VAL A 85 -8.82 7.98 -11.36
CA VAL A 85 -10.24 7.68 -11.52
C VAL A 85 -10.97 8.86 -12.14
N VAL A 86 -10.77 10.08 -11.64
CA VAL A 86 -11.40 11.29 -12.21
C VAL A 86 -11.01 11.51 -13.68
N GLN A 87 -9.75 11.31 -14.04
CA GLN A 87 -9.30 11.41 -15.42
C GLN A 87 -9.90 10.31 -16.31
N ALA A 88 -10.03 9.09 -15.81
CA ALA A 88 -10.66 8.00 -16.53
C ALA A 88 -12.16 8.26 -16.78
N VAL A 89 -12.87 8.91 -15.85
CA VAL A 89 -14.29 9.28 -16.08
C VAL A 89 -14.43 10.48 -17.01
N ALA A 90 -13.48 11.41 -17.02
CA ALA A 90 -13.50 12.58 -17.90
C ALA A 90 -13.13 12.27 -19.36
N GLY A 91 -12.56 11.10 -19.64
CA GLY A 91 -12.11 10.70 -20.99
C GLY A 91 -13.19 10.09 -21.89
N ASP A 92 -14.43 9.91 -21.41
CA ASP A 92 -15.52 9.23 -22.14
C ASP A 92 -16.58 10.20 -22.73
N ASP A 93 -16.41 11.52 -22.54
CA ASP A 93 -17.31 12.57 -23.04
C ASP A 93 -16.76 13.24 -24.33
N GLU A 94 -16.23 12.47 -25.28
CA GLU A 94 -15.97 13.00 -26.64
C GLU A 94 -17.28 12.93 -27.46
N PHE A 95 -18.05 14.03 -27.38
CA PHE A 95 -19.31 14.28 -28.07
C PHE A 95 -19.22 13.94 -29.57
N VAL A 96 -20.04 13.00 -30.04
CA VAL A 96 -20.36 12.86 -31.47
C VAL A 96 -21.51 13.82 -31.76
N GLU A 97 -21.21 15.02 -32.26
CA GLU A 97 -22.21 15.87 -32.92
C GLU A 97 -22.63 15.18 -34.22
N ILE A 98 -23.90 14.76 -34.27
CA ILE A 98 -24.53 14.31 -35.51
C ILE A 98 -24.78 15.57 -36.33
N GLU A 99 -23.97 15.81 -37.37
CA GLU A 99 -24.30 16.82 -38.37
C GLU A 99 -25.61 16.41 -39.06
N GLU A 100 -26.69 17.08 -38.65
CA GLU A 100 -27.98 17.04 -39.32
C GLU A 100 -27.83 17.74 -40.68
N GLU A 101 -27.33 17.03 -41.70
CA GLU A 101 -27.39 17.49 -43.09
C GLU A 101 -28.85 17.43 -43.57
N ALA A 102 -29.58 18.51 -43.25
CA ALA A 102 -30.68 18.96 -44.08
C ALA A 102 -30.11 19.74 -45.27
N ALA A 103 -30.03 19.11 -46.45
CA ALA A 103 -30.36 19.73 -47.74
C ALA A 103 -30.04 18.77 -48.92
N GLU A 104 -31.08 18.16 -49.51
CA GLU A 104 -31.48 18.45 -50.91
C GLU A 104 -32.95 18.07 -51.15
#